data_AF-A0A2D4LPA2-F1
#
_entry.id   AF-A0A2D4LPA2-F1
#
_cell.length_a   1.000
_cell.length_b   1.000
_cell.length_c   1.000
_cell.angle_alpha   90.00
_cell.angle_beta   90.00
_cell.angle_gamma   90.00
#
_symmetry.space_group_name_H-M   'P 1'
#
loop_
_entity.id
_entity.type
_entity.pdbx_description
1 polymer ?
#
loop_
_entity_poly.entity_id
_entity_poly.type
_entity_poly.pdbx_seq_one_letter_code
_entity_poly.pdbx_strand_id
1 'polypeptide(L)'
;MLTMSLVMISENVKLAREYALLGNYDSAMVYYQGVLDQMSKYHSSVKDTYLQQKWQQVRQEISIEAKHVKDIMKTLESFKLDSTPLKAAHQELPAHDGEVWSLPVPAERR
;
A
#
# COMPACT_ATOMS: atom_id res chain seq x y z
N MET A 1 13.28 22.78 -21.36
CA MET A 1 12.01 22.03 -21.24
C MET A 1 12.21 20.61 -20.71
N LEU A 2 13.19 19.83 -21.18
CA LEU A 2 13.47 18.47 -20.65
C LEU A 2 13.94 18.45 -19.18
N THR A 3 14.66 19.47 -18.74
CA THR A 3 15.14 19.61 -17.36
C THR A 3 13.99 19.74 -16.35
N MET A 4 12.95 20.50 -16.70
CA MET A 4 11.74 20.63 -15.87
C MET A 4 11.00 19.30 -15.74
N SER A 5 10.89 18.54 -16.83
CA SER A 5 10.28 17.20 -16.80
C SER A 5 11.01 16.25 -15.84
N LEU A 6 12.34 16.32 -15.79
CA LEU A 6 13.14 15.45 -14.92
C LEU A 6 12.96 15.75 -13.44
N VAL A 7 12.96 17.04 -13.09
CA VAL A 7 12.76 17.50 -11.72
C VAL A 7 11.37 17.08 -11.25
N MET A 8 10.34 17.32 -12.06
CA MET A 8 8.97 16.89 -11.77
C MET A 8 8.86 15.37 -11.59
N ILE A 9 9.50 14.57 -12.46
CA ILE A 9 9.54 13.11 -12.31
C ILE A 9 10.12 12.72 -10.95
N SER A 10 11.26 13.32 -10.57
CA SER A 10 11.92 13.02 -9.29
C SER A 10 11.09 13.43 -8.08
N GLU A 11 10.41 14.57 -8.15
CA GLU A 11 9.52 15.05 -7.09
C GLU A 11 8.28 14.17 -6.96
N ASN A 12 7.67 13.79 -8.08
CA ASN A 12 6.51 12.90 -8.08
C ASN A 12 6.84 11.51 -7.52
N VAL A 13 8.03 10.97 -7.79
CA VAL A 13 8.50 9.71 -7.16
C VAL A 13 8.63 9.87 -5.65
N LYS A 14 9.19 10.98 -5.17
CA LYS A 14 9.30 11.24 -3.73
C LYS A 14 7.93 11.33 -3.07
N LEU A 15 6.99 12.06 -3.68
CA LEU A 15 5.60 12.15 -3.21
C LEU A 15 4.93 10.77 -3.19
N ALA A 16 5.08 9.97 -4.25
CA ALA A 16 4.52 8.61 -4.29
C ALA A 16 5.02 7.74 -3.12
N ARG A 17 6.31 7.83 -2.78
CA ARG A 17 6.91 7.13 -1.64
C ARG A 17 6.40 7.65 -0.30
N GLU A 18 6.29 8.97 -0.14
CA GLU A 18 5.78 9.58 1.07
C GLU A 18 4.31 9.17 1.32
N TYR A 19 3.46 9.21 0.30
CA TYR A 19 2.08 8.73 0.40
C TYR A 19 1.99 7.23 0.71
N ALA A 20 2.86 6.41 0.12
CA ALA A 20 2.92 4.98 0.43
C ALA A 20 3.31 4.73 1.90
N LEU A 21 4.27 5.48 2.44
CA LEU A 21 4.71 5.37 3.84
C LEU A 21 3.64 5.88 4.83
N LEU A 22 2.86 6.89 4.44
CA LEU A 22 1.74 7.39 5.22
C LEU A 22 0.50 6.49 5.16
N GLY A 23 0.54 5.39 4.39
CA GLY A 23 -0.57 4.45 4.21
C GLY A 23 -1.67 4.92 3.25
N ASN A 24 -1.45 6.05 2.55
CA ASN A 24 -2.35 6.53 1.51
C ASN A 24 -1.97 5.90 0.16
N TYR A 25 -2.22 4.59 0.05
CA TYR A 25 -1.81 3.80 -1.11
C TYR A 25 -2.58 4.17 -2.39
N ASP A 26 -3.84 4.59 -2.28
CA ASP A 26 -4.65 5.07 -3.41
C ASP A 26 -4.00 6.28 -4.09
N SER A 27 -3.60 7.29 -3.31
CA SER A 27 -2.92 8.46 -3.84
C SER A 27 -1.54 8.08 -4.38
N ALA A 28 -0.77 7.28 -3.63
CA ALA A 28 0.55 6.81 -4.04
C ALA A 28 0.53 6.13 -5.42
N MET A 29 -0.46 5.26 -5.67
CA MET A 29 -0.62 4.57 -6.95
C MET A 29 -0.83 5.52 -8.12
N VAL A 30 -1.66 6.56 -7.95
CA VAL A 30 -1.88 7.57 -9.01
C VAL A 30 -0.57 8.29 -9.34
N TYR A 31 0.22 8.67 -8.34
CA TYR A 31 1.53 9.29 -8.55
C TYR A 31 2.51 8.35 -9.27
N TYR A 32 2.58 7.08 -8.85
CA TYR A 32 3.42 6.08 -9.54
C TYR A 32 3.02 5.91 -11.01
N GLN A 33 1.72 5.87 -11.31
CA GLN A 33 1.22 5.73 -12.68
C GLN A 33 1.59 6.94 -13.54
N GLY A 34 1.42 8.15 -13.00
CA GLY A 34 1.79 9.40 -13.67
C GLY A 34 3.29 9.49 -13.95
N VAL A 35 4.13 9.12 -12.98
CA VAL A 35 5.59 9.06 -13.13
C VAL A 35 6.00 8.11 -14.26
N LEU A 36 5.43 6.91 -14.31
CA LEU A 36 5.77 5.90 -15.32
C LEU A 36 5.38 6.35 -16.73
N ASP A 37 4.25 7.04 -16.88
CA ASP A 37 3.83 7.65 -18.14
C ASP A 37 4.78 8.79 -18.56
N GLN A 38 5.12 9.67 -17.62
CA GLN A 38 6.00 10.80 -17.85
C GLN A 38 7.44 10.36 -18.21
N MET A 39 7.94 9.30 -17.56
CA MET A 39 9.19 8.62 -17.91
C MET A 39 9.14 8.00 -19.31
N SER A 40 8.02 7.39 -19.69
CA SER A 40 7.87 6.80 -21.04
C SER A 40 7.87 7.86 -22.12
N LYS A 41 7.20 9.01 -21.88
CA LYS A 41 7.26 10.19 -22.77
C LYS A 41 8.68 10.74 -22.88
N TYR A 42 9.40 10.81 -21.76
CA TYR A 42 10.80 11.24 -21.75
C TYR A 42 11.70 10.28 -22.55
N HIS A 43 11.52 8.96 -22.38
CA HIS A 43 12.26 7.94 -23.12
C HIS A 43 12.10 8.08 -24.64
N SER A 44 10.88 8.35 -25.11
CA SER A 44 10.60 8.59 -26.54
C SER A 44 11.20 9.90 -27.08
N SER A 45 11.49 10.86 -26.20
CA SER A 45 12.09 12.15 -26.57
C SER A 45 13.62 12.12 -26.57
N VAL A 46 14.23 11.22 -25.78
CA VAL A 46 15.69 11.05 -25.69
C VAL A 46 16.22 10.27 -26.89
N LYS A 47 17.24 10.81 -27.56
CA LYS A 47 17.96 10.16 -28.67
C LYS A 47 19.23 9.43 -28.25
N ASP A 48 19.64 9.59 -26.99
CA ASP A 48 20.85 8.99 -26.43
C ASP A 48 20.56 7.58 -25.89
N THR A 49 21.17 6.57 -26.49
CA THR A 49 20.95 5.15 -26.18
C THR A 49 21.45 4.75 -24.79
N TYR A 50 22.53 5.39 -24.31
CA TYR A 50 23.08 5.12 -22.98
C TYR A 50 22.14 5.68 -21.90
N LEU A 51 21.66 6.90 -22.11
CA LEU A 51 20.70 7.52 -21.21
C LEU A 51 19.38 6.74 -21.19
N GLN A 52 18.89 6.27 -22.34
CA GLN A 52 17.70 5.41 -22.43
C GLN A 52 17.82 4.14 -21.58
N GLN A 53 18.95 3.44 -21.64
CA GLN A 53 19.17 2.24 -20.80
C GLN A 53 19.07 2.57 -19.31
N LYS A 54 19.69 3.66 -18.87
CA LYS A 54 19.65 4.08 -17.47
C LYS A 54 18.21 4.42 -17.04
N TRP A 55 17.45 5.11 -17.89
CA TRP A 55 16.04 5.40 -17.65
C TRP A 55 15.15 4.15 -17.65
N GLN A 56 15.43 3.17 -18.50
CA GLN A 56 14.76 1.87 -18.47
C GLN A 56 14.95 1.18 -17.12
N GLN A 57 16.17 1.18 -16.59
CA GLN A 57 16.45 0.60 -15.28
C GLN A 57 15.66 1.29 -14.16
N VAL A 58 15.71 2.62 -14.10
CA VAL A 58 14.96 3.39 -13.09
C VAL A 58 13.45 3.16 -13.24
N ARG A 59 12.93 3.11 -14.48
CA ARG A 59 11.52 2.84 -14.75
C ARG A 59 11.11 1.45 -14.24
N GLN A 60 11.98 0.44 -14.39
CA GLN A 60 11.74 -0.89 -13.85
C GLN A 60 11.71 -0.88 -12.33
N GLU A 61 12.65 -0.21 -11.66
CA GLU A 61 12.66 -0.11 -10.20
C GLU A 61 11.37 0.52 -9.66
N ILE A 62 10.92 1.62 -10.26
CA ILE A 62 9.66 2.28 -9.88
C ILE A 62 8.45 1.39 -10.16
N SER A 63 8.47 0.64 -11.27
CA SER A 63 7.40 -0.31 -11.59
C SER A 63 7.31 -1.45 -10.55
N ILE A 64 8.45 -1.91 -10.03
CA ILE A 64 8.48 -2.91 -8.96
C ILE A 64 7.89 -2.30 -7.67
N GLU A 65 8.29 -1.08 -7.34
CA GLU A 65 7.81 -0.36 -6.17
C GLU A 65 6.28 -0.15 -6.21
N ALA A 66 5.75 0.29 -7.34
CA ALA A 66 4.30 0.40 -7.56
C ALA A 66 3.58 -0.95 -7.43
N LYS A 67 4.20 -2.05 -7.87
CA LYS A 67 3.65 -3.40 -7.71
C LYS A 67 3.60 -3.81 -6.24
N HIS A 68 4.62 -3.49 -5.44
CA HIS A 68 4.59 -3.75 -4.00
C HIS A 68 3.47 -2.99 -3.31
N VAL A 69 3.29 -1.70 -3.63
CA VAL A 69 2.17 -0.90 -3.10
C VAL A 69 0.83 -1.53 -3.45
N LYS A 70 0.65 -2.00 -4.69
CA LYS A 70 -0.56 -2.68 -5.13
C LYS A 70 -0.82 -4.01 -4.39
N ASP A 71 0.24 -4.76 -4.08
CA ASP A 71 0.12 -6.01 -3.31
C ASP A 71 -0.29 -5.75 -1.86
N ILE A 72 0.26 -4.68 -1.25
CA ILE A 72 -0.15 -4.20 0.08
C ILE A 72 -1.63 -3.80 0.05
N MET A 73 -2.07 -3.01 -0.94
CA MET A 73 -3.48 -2.65 -1.11
C MET A 73 -4.37 -3.89 -1.18
N LYS A 74 -4.00 -4.87 -2.02
CA LYS A 74 -4.76 -6.11 -2.19
C LYS A 74 -4.84 -6.91 -0.88
N THR A 75 -3.73 -6.99 -0.15
CA THR A 75 -3.68 -7.63 1.17
C THR A 75 -4.59 -6.91 2.16
N LEU A 76 -4.57 -5.57 2.20
CA LEU A 76 -5.46 -4.76 3.03
C LEU A 76 -6.94 -4.93 2.67
N GLU A 77 -7.27 -4.99 1.37
CA GLU A 77 -8.62 -5.29 0.89
C GLU A 77 -9.08 -6.68 1.32
N SER A 78 -8.19 -7.69 1.28
CA SER A 78 -8.47 -9.03 1.79
C SER A 78 -8.85 -9.01 3.27
N PHE A 79 -8.15 -8.22 4.09
CA PHE A 79 -8.49 -8.05 5.50
C PHE A 79 -9.85 -7.38 5.71
N LYS A 80 -10.24 -6.43 4.85
CA LYS A 80 -11.58 -5.81 4.90
C LYS A 80 -12.68 -6.80 4.54
N LEU A 81 -12.44 -7.71 3.60
CA LEU A 81 -13.40 -8.77 3.23
C LEU A 81 -13.52 -9.86 4.31
N ASP A 82 -12.41 -10.20 4.97
CA ASP A 82 -12.40 -11.11 6.14
C ASP A 82 -12.96 -10.47 7.42
N SER A 83 -13.13 -9.13 7.45
CA SER A 83 -13.85 -8.43 8.50
C SER A 83 -15.38 -8.51 8.34
N THR A 84 -15.90 -9.68 7.96
CA THR A 84 -17.22 -10.03 8.46
C THR A 84 -17.06 -10.28 9.97
N PRO A 85 -17.85 -9.63 10.83
CA PRO A 85 -17.92 -9.98 12.25
C PRO A 85 -18.62 -11.33 12.42
N LEU A 86 -18.10 -12.38 11.77
CA LEU A 86 -18.64 -13.73 11.79
C LEU A 86 -17.55 -14.77 12.04
N LYS A 87 -16.58 -14.43 12.89
CA LYS A 87 -16.15 -15.41 13.90
C LYS A 87 -17.03 -15.22 15.13
N ALA A 88 -17.36 -16.34 15.78
CA ALA A 88 -17.72 -16.45 17.20
C ALA A 88 -19.20 -16.53 17.63
N ALA A 89 -20.19 -16.66 16.73
CA ALA A 89 -21.59 -16.89 17.14
C ALA A 89 -22.17 -18.31 16.90
N HIS A 90 -21.51 -19.17 16.11
CA HIS A 90 -22.14 -20.42 15.61
C HIS A 90 -21.36 -21.72 15.84
N GLN A 91 -20.33 -21.75 16.69
CA GLN A 91 -19.96 -23.04 17.30
C GLN A 91 -20.87 -23.23 18.50
N GLU A 92 -22.07 -23.77 18.22
CA GLU A 92 -22.96 -24.32 19.23
C GLU A 92 -22.17 -25.41 19.98
N LEU A 93 -21.61 -25.04 21.13
CA LEU A 93 -21.23 -26.01 22.14
C LEU A 93 -22.51 -26.81 22.46
N PRO A 94 -22.50 -28.15 22.37
CA PRO A 94 -23.64 -28.92 22.83
C PRO A 94 -23.83 -28.55 24.30
N ALA A 95 -25.05 -28.13 24.64
CA ALA A 95 -25.43 -27.70 25.97
C ALA A 95 -24.89 -28.68 27.02
N HIS A 96 -23.84 -28.28 27.73
CA HIS A 96 -23.46 -28.90 28.98
C HIS A 96 -23.11 -27.80 29.97
N ASP A 97 -24.17 -27.32 30.59
CA ASP A 97 -24.28 -26.89 31.99
C ASP A 97 -22.98 -26.44 32.69
N GLY A 98 -22.97 -25.16 33.08
CA GLY A 98 -22.35 -24.72 34.33
C GLY A 98 -20.86 -24.41 34.30
N GLU A 99 -20.49 -23.17 33.94
CA GLU A 99 -19.50 -22.38 34.68
C GLU A 99 -19.51 -20.93 34.16
N VAL A 100 -20.46 -20.16 34.68
CA VAL A 100 -20.51 -18.70 34.52
C VAL A 100 -19.33 -18.12 35.30
N TRP A 101 -18.31 -17.68 34.57
CA TRP A 101 -17.19 -16.91 35.12
C TRP A 101 -17.74 -15.74 35.92
N SER A 102 -17.60 -15.80 37.25
CA SER A 102 -18.04 -14.73 38.14
C SER A 102 -17.00 -13.62 38.15
N LEU A 103 -17.42 -12.39 37.85
CA LEU A 103 -16.57 -11.19 37.96
C LEU A 103 -16.04 -11.05 39.39
N PRO A 104 -14.74 -10.77 39.59
CA PRO A 104 -14.18 -10.64 40.93
C PRO A 104 -14.79 -9.42 41.64
N VAL A 105 -15.42 -9.66 42.79
CA VAL A 105 -15.97 -8.58 43.62
C VAL A 105 -14.84 -7.79 44.30
N PRO A 106 -14.91 -6.44 44.33
CA PRO A 106 -13.91 -5.64 45.01
C PRO A 106 -13.95 -5.88 46.52
N ALA A 107 -12.83 -6.27 47.12
CA ALA A 107 -12.72 -6.37 48.56
C ALA A 107 -12.66 -4.96 49.17
N GLU A 108 -13.71 -4.53 49.86
CA GLU A 108 -13.63 -3.36 50.74
C GLU A 108 -12.62 -3.63 51.86
N ARG A 109 -11.53 -2.86 51.87
CA ARG A 109 -10.61 -2.80 53.01
C ARG A 109 -11.32 -2.05 54.13
N ARG A 110 -11.54 -2.72 55.27
CA ARG A 110 -11.67 -2.07 56.57
C ARG A 110 -10.41 -2.32 57.39
#